data_AF-A0A2V8FWQ4-F1
#
_entry.id   AF-A0A2V8FWQ4-F1
#
_cell.length_a   1.000
_cell.length_b   1.000
_cell.length_c   1.000
_cell.angle_alpha   90.00
_cell.angle_beta   90.00
_cell.angle_gamma   90.00
#
_symmetry.space_group_name_H-M   'P 1'
#
loop_
_entity.id
_entity.type
_entity.pdbx_description
1 polymer ?
#
loop_
_entity_poly.entity_id
_entity_poly.type
_entity_poly.pdbx_seq_one_letter_code
_entity_poly.pdbx_strand_id
1 'polypeptide(L)'
;MKVRRPAAQVFARKGYRAVRAFPTADSASYETPALALLDRAPLPNAFPVHAAGFSFPDPARPGLTPVLVHVSTASLRFSVDRARSTYSAQAAVVVRIRDADGHAAQTVSQQYLLTGDAKDLDAAKRGEILFYREPDLGP
;
A
#
# COMPACT_ATOMS: atom_id res chain seq x y z
N MET A 1 -12.75 24.80 10.30
CA MET A 1 -11.79 25.34 9.31
C MET A 1 -12.12 26.82 9.15
N LYS A 2 -11.17 27.74 9.34
CA LYS A 2 -11.42 29.20 9.26
C LYS A 2 -10.70 29.75 8.04
N VAL A 3 -11.45 30.27 7.06
CA VAL A 3 -10.89 30.85 5.83
C VAL A 3 -10.90 32.38 5.95
N ARG A 4 -9.78 32.99 5.59
CA ARG A 4 -9.51 34.43 5.70
C ARG A 4 -9.94 35.18 4.44
N ARG A 5 -11.16 34.95 3.94
CA ARG A 5 -11.81 35.74 2.87
C ARG A 5 -13.32 35.81 3.10
N PRO A 6 -13.93 37.02 3.10
CA PRO A 6 -15.30 37.23 3.58
C PRO A 6 -16.43 36.68 2.69
N ALA A 7 -16.12 35.99 1.58
CA ALA A 7 -17.12 35.44 0.64
C ALA A 7 -16.91 33.96 0.28
N ALA A 8 -16.05 33.23 1.00
CA ALA A 8 -15.80 31.82 0.72
C ALA A 8 -16.61 30.92 1.67
N GLN A 9 -17.67 30.30 1.16
CA GLN A 9 -18.43 29.26 1.87
C GLN A 9 -17.82 27.89 1.55
N VAL A 10 -17.27 27.22 2.55
CA VAL A 10 -16.66 25.89 2.39
C VAL A 10 -17.66 24.81 2.78
N PHE A 11 -18.14 24.07 1.79
CA PHE A 11 -18.93 22.85 2.01
C PHE A 11 -17.99 21.65 2.11
N ALA A 12 -17.60 21.27 3.32
CA ALA A 12 -16.88 20.01 3.55
C ALA A 12 -17.90 18.89 3.83
N ARG A 13 -18.09 17.96 2.89
CA ARG A 13 -18.88 16.75 3.19
C ARG A 13 -18.16 15.93 4.25
N LYS A 14 -18.90 15.40 5.22
CA LYS A 14 -18.39 14.49 6.25
C LYS A 14 -17.80 13.26 5.54
N GLY A 15 -16.50 13.01 5.68
CA GLY A 15 -15.83 11.82 5.12
C GLY A 15 -14.55 12.08 4.32
N TYR A 16 -14.23 13.34 3.96
CA TYR A 16 -12.96 13.64 3.32
C TYR A 16 -11.82 13.65 4.34
N ARG A 17 -10.86 12.73 4.17
CA ARG A 17 -9.60 12.71 4.89
C ARG A 17 -8.53 13.29 3.98
N ALA A 18 -7.93 14.42 4.38
CA ALA A 18 -6.78 14.97 3.66
C ALA A 18 -5.59 14.01 3.84
N VAL A 19 -5.21 13.34 2.77
CA VAL A 19 -3.91 12.66 2.65
C VAL A 19 -2.99 13.64 1.93
N ARG A 20 -1.69 13.67 2.26
CA ARG A 20 -0.74 14.43 1.43
C ARG A 20 -0.71 13.78 0.06
N ALA A 21 -1.47 14.35 -0.88
CA ALA A 21 -1.52 13.90 -2.27
C ALA A 21 -0.26 14.42 -2.98
N PHE A 22 0.50 13.49 -3.53
CA PHE A 22 1.62 13.77 -4.42
C PHE A 22 1.16 13.57 -5.86
N PRO A 23 1.76 14.26 -6.84
CA PRO A 23 1.31 14.22 -8.22
C PRO A 23 1.77 12.91 -8.86
N THR A 24 1.06 11.82 -8.59
CA THR A 24 1.10 10.60 -9.40
C THR A 24 -0.31 10.35 -9.91
N ALA A 25 -0.42 10.22 -11.23
CA ALA A 25 -1.65 9.92 -11.96
C ALA A 25 -2.45 8.79 -11.28
N ASP A 26 -3.76 8.98 -11.17
CA ASP A 26 -4.75 8.00 -10.71
C ASP A 26 -4.28 7.10 -9.56
N SER A 27 -4.20 7.67 -8.34
CA SER A 27 -4.02 6.85 -7.14
C SER A 27 -5.13 5.80 -7.08
N ALA A 28 -4.76 4.52 -7.16
CA ALA A 28 -5.72 3.44 -7.10
C ALA A 28 -6.52 3.52 -5.78
N SER A 29 -7.80 3.16 -5.80
CA SER A 29 -8.70 3.34 -4.64
C SER A 29 -8.21 2.65 -3.36
N TYR A 30 -7.43 1.57 -3.51
CA TYR A 30 -6.80 0.83 -2.41
C TYR A 30 -5.59 1.54 -1.78
N GLU A 31 -4.98 2.52 -2.47
CA GLU A 31 -3.73 3.16 -2.06
C GLU A 31 -3.98 4.26 -1.01
N THR A 32 -5.02 5.07 -1.21
CA THR A 32 -5.41 6.16 -0.30
C THR A 32 -5.48 5.75 1.18
N PRO A 33 -6.19 4.67 1.57
CA PRO A 33 -6.25 4.26 2.98
C PRO A 33 -4.89 3.80 3.50
N ALA A 34 -4.06 3.15 2.68
CA ALA A 34 -2.74 2.68 3.08
C ALA A 34 -1.75 3.83 3.28
N LEU A 35 -1.70 4.81 2.37
CA LEU A 35 -0.89 6.02 2.54
C LEU A 35 -1.30 6.80 3.79
N ALA A 36 -2.61 6.89 4.04
CA ALA A 36 -3.13 7.56 5.24
C ALA A 36 -2.78 6.82 6.55
N LEU A 37 -2.45 5.53 6.50
CA LEU A 37 -1.92 4.78 7.64
C LEU A 37 -0.42 5.00 7.81
N LEU A 38 0.35 5.08 6.71
CA LEU A 38 1.79 5.39 6.73
C LEU A 38 2.13 6.79 7.26
N ASP A 39 1.16 7.72 7.23
CA ASP A 39 1.33 9.08 7.77
C ASP A 39 0.99 9.19 9.28
N ARG A 40 0.56 8.10 9.94
CA ARG A 40 0.27 8.11 11.38
C ARG A 40 1.53 7.91 12.23
N ALA A 41 1.53 8.56 13.39
CA ALA A 41 2.49 8.31 14.47
C ALA A 41 1.73 7.78 15.71
N PRO A 42 2.11 6.63 16.28
CA PRO A 42 3.14 5.69 15.80
C PRO A 42 2.72 4.98 14.50
N LEU A 43 3.72 4.48 13.75
CA LEU A 43 3.47 3.65 12.57
C LEU A 43 2.72 2.37 12.98
N PRO A 44 1.59 2.05 12.33
CA PRO A 44 0.84 0.84 12.65
C PRO A 44 1.63 -0.41 12.23
N ASN A 45 1.93 -1.29 13.19
CA ASN A 45 2.69 -2.54 13.01
C ASN A 45 1.88 -3.77 13.49
N ALA A 46 0.62 -3.85 13.07
CA ALA A 46 -0.34 -4.85 13.57
C ALA A 46 0.01 -6.32 13.22
N PHE A 47 0.90 -6.54 12.27
CA PHE A 47 1.40 -7.86 11.88
C PHE A 47 2.83 -7.73 11.36
N PRO A 48 3.64 -8.80 11.41
CA PRO A 48 4.99 -8.78 10.90
C PRO A 48 4.99 -8.59 9.37
N VAL A 49 5.84 -7.67 8.91
CA VAL A 49 6.12 -7.42 7.50
C VAL A 49 7.63 -7.40 7.34
N HIS A 50 8.14 -8.16 6.37
CA HIS A 50 9.55 -8.13 6.01
C HIS A 50 9.69 -7.32 4.72
N ALA A 51 10.40 -6.20 4.77
CA ALA A 51 10.60 -5.33 3.62
C ALA A 51 12.08 -4.97 3.49
N ALA A 52 12.58 -4.96 2.26
CA ALA A 52 13.95 -4.59 1.94
C ALA A 52 13.99 -3.81 0.62
N GLY A 53 14.86 -2.81 0.57
CA GLY A 53 15.30 -2.17 -0.66
C GLY A 53 16.76 -2.54 -0.94
N PHE A 54 17.09 -2.80 -2.19
CA PHE A 54 18.43 -3.15 -2.63
C PHE A 54 18.93 -2.11 -3.62
N SER A 55 20.24 -1.88 -3.64
CA SER A 55 20.90 -1.07 -4.66
C SER A 55 22.01 -1.91 -5.27
N PHE A 56 21.94 -2.09 -6.59
CA PHE A 56 22.94 -2.83 -7.35
C PHE A 56 23.65 -1.86 -8.30
N PRO A 57 24.99 -1.88 -8.38
CA PRO A 57 25.71 -1.07 -9.34
C PRO A 57 25.35 -1.50 -10.78
N ASP A 58 24.50 -0.73 -11.44
CA ASP A 58 24.18 -0.87 -12.87
C ASP A 58 24.53 0.45 -13.57
N PRO A 59 25.62 0.51 -14.37
CA PRO A 59 26.02 1.74 -15.06
C PRO A 59 24.95 2.30 -16.01
N ALA A 60 24.06 1.46 -16.52
CA ALA A 60 22.98 1.89 -17.41
C ALA A 60 21.75 2.40 -16.62
N ARG A 61 21.59 1.98 -15.35
CA ARG A 61 20.45 2.31 -14.49
C ARG A 61 20.93 2.57 -13.05
N PRO A 62 21.61 3.69 -12.79
CA PRO A 62 22.16 3.98 -11.47
C PRO A 62 21.09 4.13 -10.37
N GLY A 63 19.85 4.41 -10.75
CA GLY A 63 18.70 4.54 -9.84
C GLY A 63 17.94 3.25 -9.56
N LEU A 64 18.34 2.12 -10.17
CA LEU A 64 17.60 0.87 -10.06
C LEU A 64 17.60 0.35 -8.62
N THR A 65 16.41 0.35 -8.02
CA THR A 65 16.25 0.00 -6.61
C THR A 65 15.21 -1.11 -6.46
N PRO A 66 15.60 -2.40 -6.52
CA PRO A 66 14.68 -3.49 -6.25
C PRO A 66 14.11 -3.39 -4.83
N VAL A 67 12.79 -3.45 -4.73
CA VAL A 67 12.02 -3.44 -3.49
C VAL A 67 11.33 -4.79 -3.37
N LEU A 68 11.61 -5.48 -2.28
CA LEU A 68 10.95 -6.73 -1.90
C LEU A 68 10.13 -6.52 -0.63
N VAL A 69 8.86 -6.91 -0.66
CA VAL A 69 8.01 -6.98 0.54
C VAL A 69 7.40 -8.38 0.62
N HIS A 70 7.53 -8.97 1.80
CA HIS A 70 7.01 -10.28 2.15
C HIS A 70 6.02 -10.15 3.30
N VAL A 71 4.84 -10.73 3.09
CA VAL A 71 3.75 -10.74 4.07
C VAL A 71 3.14 -12.14 4.14
N SER A 72 3.05 -12.71 5.34
CA SER A 72 2.32 -13.96 5.52
C SER A 72 0.82 -13.76 5.31
N THR A 73 0.19 -14.65 4.54
CA THR A 73 -1.27 -14.59 4.37
C THR A 73 -2.02 -14.94 5.64
N ALA A 74 -1.37 -15.55 6.63
CA ALA A 74 -1.98 -15.89 7.93
C ALA A 74 -2.49 -14.64 8.68
N SER A 75 -1.90 -13.47 8.42
CA SER A 75 -2.31 -12.19 9.00
C SER A 75 -3.52 -11.56 8.32
N LEU A 76 -3.98 -12.11 7.19
CA LEU A 76 -5.13 -11.60 6.46
C LEU A 76 -6.44 -12.04 7.10
N ARG A 77 -7.47 -11.21 6.93
CA ARG A 77 -8.84 -11.58 7.25
C ARG A 77 -9.49 -12.24 6.04
N PHE A 78 -9.83 -13.52 6.19
CA PHE A 78 -10.57 -14.28 5.20
C PHE A 78 -12.07 -14.24 5.48
N SER A 79 -12.86 -13.99 4.45
CA SER A 79 -14.32 -14.06 4.46
C SER A 79 -14.76 -15.29 3.68
N VAL A 80 -15.50 -16.19 4.33
CA VAL A 80 -16.01 -17.42 3.70
C VAL A 80 -17.48 -17.22 3.32
N ASP A 81 -17.78 -17.39 2.04
CA ASP A 81 -19.14 -17.49 1.53
C ASP A 81 -19.56 -18.97 1.54
N ARG A 82 -20.47 -19.32 2.46
CA ARG A 82 -20.98 -20.69 2.58
C ARG A 82 -21.94 -21.07 1.46
N ALA A 83 -22.65 -20.11 0.86
CA ALA A 83 -23.57 -20.40 -0.23
C ALA A 83 -22.81 -20.80 -1.49
N ARG A 84 -21.67 -20.13 -1.73
CA ARG A 84 -20.79 -20.41 -2.88
C ARG A 84 -19.67 -21.41 -2.57
N SER A 85 -19.50 -21.77 -1.30
CA SER A 85 -18.37 -22.60 -0.83
C SER A 85 -17.01 -22.04 -1.25
N THR A 86 -16.86 -20.72 -1.21
CA THR A 86 -15.63 -20.00 -1.58
C THR A 86 -15.12 -19.13 -0.44
N TYR A 87 -13.82 -18.86 -0.39
CA TYR A 87 -13.26 -17.81 0.46
C TYR A 87 -12.84 -16.59 -0.37
N SER A 88 -12.72 -15.44 0.28
CA SER A 88 -12.08 -14.26 -0.25
C SER A 88 -11.25 -13.56 0.82
N ALA A 89 -10.12 -12.97 0.43
CA ALA A 89 -9.33 -12.06 1.26
C ALA A 89 -8.71 -10.99 0.36
N GLN A 90 -8.42 -9.83 0.94
CA GLN A 90 -7.82 -8.71 0.21
C GLN A 90 -6.64 -8.16 0.98
N ALA A 91 -5.60 -7.79 0.25
CA ALA A 91 -4.44 -7.08 0.76
C ALA A 91 -4.01 -6.00 -0.24
N ALA A 92 -3.40 -4.93 0.27
CA ALA A 92 -2.75 -3.93 -0.57
C ALA A 92 -1.35 -3.68 0.01
N VAL A 93 -0.35 -3.80 -0.83
CA VAL A 93 1.04 -3.43 -0.50
C VAL A 93 1.31 -2.10 -1.16
N VAL A 94 1.67 -1.10 -0.35
CA VAL A 94 2.03 0.24 -0.80
C VAL A 94 3.38 0.58 -0.19
N VAL A 95 4.36 0.87 -1.04
CA VAL A 95 5.69 1.29 -0.63
C VAL A 95 5.90 2.72 -1.11
N ARG A 96 6.13 3.64 -0.17
CA ARG A 96 6.50 5.02 -0.45
C ARG A 96 7.98 5.22 -0.18
N ILE A 97 8.72 5.50 -1.24
CA ILE A 97 10.14 5.81 -1.22
C ILE A 97 10.29 7.30 -1.01
N ARG A 98 11.18 7.70 -0.10
CA ARG A 98 11.48 9.10 0.19
C ARG A 98 12.90 9.44 -0.20
N ASP A 99 13.11 10.68 -0.63
CA ASP A 99 14.44 11.24 -0.87
C ASP A 99 15.14 11.62 0.44
N ALA A 100 16.37 12.15 0.31
CA ALA A 100 17.18 12.62 1.43
C ALA A 100 16.53 13.77 2.22
N ASP A 101 15.69 14.58 1.57
CA ASP A 101 14.95 15.68 2.17
C ASP A 101 13.64 15.20 2.85
N GLY A 102 13.32 13.91 2.74
CA GLY A 102 12.14 13.29 3.30
C GLY A 102 10.87 13.49 2.47
N HIS A 103 10.98 14.04 1.26
CA HIS A 103 9.86 14.12 0.31
C HIS A 103 9.64 12.77 -0.36
N ALA A 104 8.40 12.49 -0.78
CA ALA A 104 8.08 11.26 -1.49
C ALA A 104 8.67 11.32 -2.91
N ALA A 105 9.68 10.51 -3.18
CA ALA A 105 10.33 10.41 -4.49
C ALA A 105 9.52 9.52 -5.45
N GLN A 106 9.01 8.39 -4.95
CA GLN A 106 8.21 7.47 -5.73
C GLN A 106 7.31 6.61 -4.84
N THR A 107 6.17 6.19 -5.38
CA THR A 107 5.29 5.19 -4.74
C THR A 107 5.11 4.02 -5.69
N VAL A 108 5.28 2.81 -5.18
CA VAL A 108 4.97 1.57 -5.89
C VAL A 108 3.94 0.78 -5.08
N SER A 109 2.92 0.25 -5.76
CA SER A 109 1.83 -0.43 -5.07
C SER A 109 1.25 -1.59 -5.88
N GLN A 110 0.61 -2.52 -5.18
CA GLN A 110 -0.16 -3.62 -5.77
C GLN A 110 -1.27 -4.07 -4.82
N GLN A 111 -2.44 -4.35 -5.39
CA GLN A 111 -3.53 -5.03 -4.70
C GLN A 111 -3.48 -6.53 -4.98
N TYR A 112 -3.76 -7.33 -3.94
CA TYR A 112 -3.88 -8.77 -3.99
C TYR A 112 -5.30 -9.16 -3.58
N LEU A 113 -5.98 -9.87 -4.47
CA LEU A 113 -7.30 -10.47 -4.21
C LEU A 113 -7.11 -11.97 -4.16
N LEU A 114 -7.22 -12.56 -2.98
CA LEU A 114 -7.12 -14.00 -2.78
C LEU A 114 -8.54 -14.57 -2.78
N THR A 115 -8.81 -15.52 -3.64
CA THR A 115 -10.10 -16.20 -3.75
C THR A 115 -9.87 -17.66 -4.11
N GLY A 116 -10.77 -18.53 -3.66
CA GLY A 116 -10.69 -19.96 -3.95
C GLY A 116 -11.76 -20.77 -3.23
N ASP A 117 -11.69 -22.09 -3.34
CA ASP A 117 -12.64 -22.99 -2.68
C ASP A 117 -12.47 -22.96 -1.16
N ALA A 118 -13.57 -23.02 -0.42
CA ALA A 118 -13.57 -22.98 1.04
C ALA A 118 -12.76 -24.14 1.68
N LYS A 119 -12.65 -25.29 0.99
CA LYS A 119 -11.82 -26.43 1.41
C LYS A 119 -10.32 -26.09 1.43
N ASP A 120 -9.88 -25.16 0.58
CA ASP A 120 -8.48 -24.77 0.45
C ASP A 120 -8.12 -23.59 1.36
N LEU A 121 -9.05 -23.11 2.18
CA LEU A 121 -8.85 -21.97 3.08
C LEU A 121 -7.62 -22.14 3.98
N ASP A 122 -7.42 -23.34 4.53
CA ASP A 122 -6.28 -23.58 5.43
C ASP A 122 -4.95 -23.58 4.66
N ALA A 123 -4.93 -24.00 3.40
CA ALA A 123 -3.77 -23.83 2.54
C ALA A 123 -3.54 -22.35 2.23
N ALA A 124 -4.61 -21.60 1.92
CA ALA A 124 -4.55 -20.17 1.65
C ALA A 124 -4.04 -19.35 2.83
N LYS A 125 -4.28 -19.76 4.08
CA LYS A 125 -3.73 -19.12 5.28
C LYS A 125 -2.23 -19.35 5.45
N ARG A 126 -1.70 -20.48 4.97
CA ARG A 126 -0.27 -20.82 5.05
C ARG A 126 0.57 -20.25 3.89
N GLY A 127 -0.06 -19.53 2.98
CA GLY A 127 0.61 -18.89 1.86
C GLY A 127 1.40 -17.64 2.25
N GLU A 128 1.94 -17.00 1.22
CA GLU A 128 2.75 -15.81 1.33
C GLU A 128 2.44 -14.86 0.18
N ILE A 129 2.48 -13.56 0.46
CA ILE A 129 2.45 -12.51 -0.55
C ILE A 129 3.88 -12.04 -0.73
N LEU A 130 4.38 -12.15 -1.97
CA LEU A 130 5.63 -11.58 -2.42
C LEU A 130 5.34 -10.40 -3.35
N PHE A 131 5.79 -9.23 -2.94
CA PHE A 131 5.76 -8.02 -3.73
C PHE A 131 7.18 -7.69 -4.16
N TYR A 132 7.38 -7.61 -5.48
CA TYR A 132 8.65 -7.25 -6.09
C TYR A 132 8.44 -6.14 -7.10
N ARG A 133 9.20 -5.06 -7.00
CA ARG A 133 9.24 -3.95 -7.95
C ARG A 133 10.65 -3.41 -8.05
N GLU A 134 11.01 -2.89 -9.22
CA GLU A 134 12.32 -2.29 -9.48
C GLU A 134 12.12 -0.85 -9.96
N PRO A 135 11.66 0.08 -9.10
CA PRO A 135 11.64 1.49 -9.46
C PRO A 135 13.05 1.97 -9.85
N ASP A 136 13.09 2.77 -10.91
CA ASP A 136 14.27 3.55 -11.28
C ASP A 136 14.14 4.94 -10.63
N LEU A 137 14.90 5.15 -9.57
CA LEU A 137 14.87 6.38 -8.80
C LEU A 137 15.70 7.44 -9.51
N GLY A 138 15.13 8.64 -9.65
CA GLY A 138 15.90 9.79 -10.10
C GLY A 138 17.08 10.09 -9.16
N PRO A 139 18.12 10.79 -9.66
CA PRO A 139 19.24 11.22 -8.84
C PRO A 139 18.84 12.19 -7.72
#